data_AF-A0AAN6BUR2-F1
#
_entry.id   AF-A0AAN6BUR2-F1
#
_cell.length_a   1.000
_cell.length_b   1.000
_cell.length_c   1.000
_cell.angle_alpha   90.00
_cell.angle_beta   90.00
_cell.angle_gamma   90.00
#
_symmetry.space_group_name_H-M   'P 1'
#
loop_
_entity.id
_entity.type
_entity.pdbx_description
1 polymer ?
#
loop_
_entity_poly.entity_id
_entity_poly.type
_entity_poly.pdbx_seq_one_letter_code
_entity_poly.pdbx_strand_id
1 'polypeptide(L)'
;MVLVSGPRHVTSFPVETSFQHAFLEPSPLTLDHKALETSTRILDIIGRYRMKQDERICSQSDQSALRFIALIYTHVKAGNPVPLCLPAFPFKSPNSSSKTLGKLPDKGEEIALAHLNGLCNAIKDVYKPGAKLTIISDGLVYNDLLGVPDRDVWAYGETLRSLSAEKEFHNISFSRLRDLVEIDLPQELDEMSYVANASNFRRALLNTFSKPGWSWEQVRQSDDQCMTYRGYIKFLQTDLETVYPVGENRTKSKYKRGIEYIAKQMMARGDAFANAVRQKYPDHVRLSIHPSTGASKLSVSLLPTDSIYTTPWHCSVAYRLDGTIRTGMRSEFESDDTLELVYDDGRPSHYREKSSLLSWAEDKGGIIVDPIYPAGLIIRPANGPGSLTLDDIDTKKVRALSELNSPVVLKGFVKKPNRDRFIDLSHRFGTPLPWKFGLLLEVKDRGDDGRGLNNVLSAEPMPFHYDGLFKVVKQTEEDGTEKTVSTPPQFQLFQGATASPRDTGFTIFSSSTLFFKYLPTWLKNDISKLTWTVATSAFDNTVLRGLPLAIDHPTTGKPCLRYHEPWPQSKTVFDASEVTIDGLETTESAAVCDTIDSVLYDRRVALYYAWEKGDIL
;
A
#
# COMPACT_ATOMS: atom_id res chain seq x y z
N MET A 1 -80.16 37.88 -12.34
CA MET A 1 -80.59 39.11 -11.66
C MET A 1 -79.44 40.10 -11.78
N VAL A 2 -79.63 41.08 -12.67
CA VAL A 2 -78.95 42.39 -12.90
C VAL A 2 -77.40 42.40 -12.83
N LEU A 3 -76.59 42.36 -13.90
CA LEU A 3 -76.36 43.25 -15.08
C LEU A 3 -75.69 44.63 -14.80
N VAL A 4 -74.57 44.88 -15.51
CA VAL A 4 -74.24 46.10 -16.31
C VAL A 4 -73.07 47.02 -15.88
N SER A 5 -72.05 47.03 -16.78
CA SER A 5 -71.22 48.12 -17.37
C SER A 5 -70.45 49.11 -16.48
N GLY A 6 -69.20 49.47 -16.81
CA GLY A 6 -68.84 50.36 -17.93
C GLY A 6 -67.49 51.06 -17.66
N PRO A 7 -66.95 51.93 -18.55
CA PRO A 7 -65.58 51.77 -19.07
C PRO A 7 -64.59 52.95 -18.83
N ARG A 8 -63.35 52.74 -19.31
CA ARG A 8 -62.27 53.72 -19.70
C ARG A 8 -61.52 54.48 -18.59
N HIS A 9 -60.18 54.43 -18.62
CA HIS A 9 -59.34 55.47 -19.25
C HIS A 9 -57.85 55.14 -19.19
N VAL A 10 -57.14 55.48 -20.27
CA VAL A 10 -55.69 55.53 -20.37
C VAL A 10 -55.22 56.85 -19.73
N THR A 11 -54.28 56.77 -18.80
CA THR A 11 -53.46 57.90 -18.34
C THR A 11 -52.01 57.42 -18.19
N SER A 12 -51.13 58.02 -18.98
CA SER A 12 -49.67 57.97 -18.86
C SER A 12 -49.19 58.67 -17.59
N PHE A 13 -48.11 58.18 -16.97
CA PHE A 13 -47.01 58.89 -16.26
C PHE A 13 -46.25 57.85 -15.39
N PRO A 14 -45.02 58.11 -14.92
CA PRO A 14 -43.82 58.58 -15.61
C PRO A 14 -42.66 57.58 -15.46
N VAL A 15 -41.63 57.79 -16.29
CA VAL A 15 -40.32 57.14 -16.23
C VAL A 15 -39.64 57.47 -14.90
N GLU A 16 -39.35 56.45 -14.08
CA GLU A 16 -38.15 56.34 -13.25
C GLU A 16 -38.13 54.96 -12.59
N THR A 17 -37.39 54.03 -13.17
CA THR A 17 -36.84 52.89 -12.43
C THR A 17 -35.36 52.83 -12.76
N SER A 18 -34.56 53.24 -11.78
CA SER A 18 -33.12 53.06 -11.79
C SER A 18 -32.80 51.58 -11.90
N PHE A 19 -32.42 51.10 -13.08
CA PHE A 19 -31.69 49.85 -13.20
C PHE A 19 -30.32 50.08 -12.58
N GLN A 20 -30.17 49.72 -11.30
CA GLN A 20 -28.86 49.41 -10.77
C GLN A 20 -28.39 48.16 -11.50
N HIS A 21 -27.61 48.37 -12.57
CA HIS A 21 -26.70 47.36 -13.07
C HIS A 21 -25.74 47.04 -11.92
N ALA A 22 -26.04 45.97 -11.18
CA ALA A 22 -25.04 45.28 -10.38
C ALA A 22 -23.99 44.77 -11.38
N PHE A 23 -22.95 45.57 -11.58
CA PHE A 23 -21.69 45.08 -12.13
C PHE A 23 -21.18 44.05 -11.12
N LEU A 24 -21.48 42.78 -11.36
CA LEU A 24 -20.68 41.68 -10.82
C LEU A 24 -19.28 41.89 -11.38
N GLU A 25 -18.41 42.52 -10.60
CA GLU A 25 -16.99 42.51 -10.89
C GLU A 25 -16.58 41.04 -11.10
N PRO A 26 -15.93 40.69 -12.22
CA PRO A 26 -15.41 39.35 -12.38
C PRO A 26 -14.42 39.13 -11.24
N SER A 27 -14.79 38.27 -10.29
CA SER A 27 -13.87 37.78 -9.26
C SER A 27 -12.60 37.37 -9.99
N PRO A 28 -11.43 37.95 -9.64
CA PRO A 28 -10.19 37.54 -10.28
C PRO A 28 -10.08 36.03 -10.11
N LEU A 29 -9.80 35.33 -11.22
CA LEU A 29 -9.56 33.89 -11.23
C LEU A 29 -8.32 33.60 -10.36
N THR A 30 -8.52 33.55 -9.04
CA THR A 30 -7.47 33.26 -8.08
C THR A 30 -7.38 31.75 -7.97
N LEU A 31 -6.27 31.22 -8.47
CA LEU A 31 -5.92 29.83 -8.31
C LEU A 31 -5.60 29.59 -6.83
N ASP A 32 -6.20 28.56 -6.23
CA ASP A 32 -5.89 28.17 -4.86
C ASP A 32 -4.52 27.46 -4.88
N HIS A 33 -3.46 28.20 -4.59
CA HIS A 33 -2.10 27.68 -4.61
C HIS A 33 -1.88 26.50 -3.66
N LYS A 34 -2.55 26.48 -2.50
CA LYS A 34 -2.43 25.39 -1.52
C LYS A 34 -3.12 24.13 -2.03
N ALA A 35 -4.29 24.27 -2.64
CA ALA A 35 -4.97 23.14 -3.27
C ALA A 35 -4.16 22.59 -4.46
N LEU A 36 -3.51 23.45 -5.23
CA LEU A 36 -2.63 23.03 -6.33
C LEU A 36 -1.42 22.24 -5.81
N GLU A 37 -0.71 22.76 -4.81
CA GLU A 37 0.44 22.09 -4.19
C GLU A 37 0.04 20.72 -3.62
N THR A 38 -1.08 20.66 -2.91
CA THR A 38 -1.64 19.40 -2.39
C THR A 38 -1.95 18.42 -3.52
N SER A 39 -2.50 18.91 -4.64
CA SER A 39 -2.83 18.07 -5.80
C SER A 39 -1.59 17.49 -6.48
N THR A 40 -0.51 18.27 -6.59
CA THR A 40 0.79 17.80 -7.06
C THR A 40 1.35 16.71 -6.15
N ARG A 41 1.34 16.93 -4.83
CA ARG A 41 1.80 15.93 -3.85
C ARG A 41 1.00 14.62 -3.93
N ILE A 42 -0.31 14.70 -4.15
CA ILE A 42 -1.18 13.53 -4.35
C ILE A 42 -0.77 12.77 -5.62
N LEU A 43 -0.53 13.48 -6.73
CA LEU A 43 -0.09 12.85 -7.97
C LEU A 43 1.29 12.19 -7.80
N ASP A 44 2.21 12.82 -7.07
CA ASP A 44 3.53 12.25 -6.75
C ASP A 44 3.40 10.95 -5.93
N ILE A 45 2.50 10.92 -4.95
CA ILE A 45 2.20 9.71 -4.18
C ILE A 45 1.69 8.60 -5.10
N ILE A 46 0.75 8.87 -6.00
CA ILE A 46 0.30 7.89 -7.01
C ILE A 46 1.47 7.46 -7.90
N GLY A 47 2.35 8.41 -8.25
CA GLY A 47 3.59 8.22 -8.99
C GLY A 47 4.50 7.14 -8.40
N ARG A 48 4.59 7.08 -7.06
CA ARG A 48 5.40 6.06 -6.35
C ARG A 48 4.92 4.63 -6.61
N TYR A 49 3.64 4.44 -6.91
CA TYR A 49 3.04 3.12 -7.16
C TYR A 49 3.07 2.75 -8.65
N ARG A 50 3.67 3.59 -9.51
CA ARG A 50 3.70 3.32 -10.94
C ARG A 50 4.50 2.07 -11.26
N MET A 51 4.04 1.35 -12.29
CA MET A 51 4.84 0.27 -12.88
C MET A 51 6.16 0.85 -13.42
N LYS A 52 7.26 0.11 -13.31
CA LYS A 52 8.48 0.47 -14.04
C LYS A 52 8.17 0.47 -15.54
N GLN A 53 8.34 1.62 -16.19
CA GLN A 53 8.15 1.79 -17.63
C GLN A 53 9.52 1.97 -18.29
N ASP A 54 9.65 1.54 -19.54
CA ASP A 54 10.81 1.90 -20.37
C ASP A 54 10.81 3.41 -20.55
N GLU A 55 11.93 4.08 -20.28
CA GLU A 55 12.09 5.53 -20.36
C GLU A 55 11.67 6.08 -21.73
N ARG A 56 11.77 5.26 -22.79
CA ARG A 56 11.36 5.60 -24.16
C ARG A 56 9.85 5.77 -24.36
N ILE A 57 9.02 5.37 -23.40
CA ILE A 57 7.55 5.45 -23.45
C ILE A 57 7.04 6.84 -22.98
N CYS A 58 7.89 7.63 -22.33
CA CYS A 58 7.51 8.86 -21.62
C CYS A 58 7.55 10.13 -22.48
N SER A 59 7.01 10.11 -23.71
CA SER A 59 7.10 11.25 -24.63
C SER A 59 6.03 12.37 -24.41
N GLN A 60 5.08 12.18 -23.48
CA GLN A 60 3.97 13.13 -23.21
C GLN A 60 3.70 13.35 -21.70
N SER A 61 4.73 13.26 -20.85
CA SER A 61 4.60 13.29 -19.38
C SER A 61 3.86 14.52 -18.85
N ASP A 62 4.21 15.70 -19.35
CA ASP A 62 3.86 16.96 -18.69
C ASP A 62 2.40 17.35 -18.93
N GLN A 63 1.92 17.23 -20.18
CA GLN A 63 0.51 17.50 -20.50
C GLN A 63 -0.43 16.51 -19.81
N SER A 64 0.00 15.26 -19.68
CA SER A 64 -0.77 14.21 -18.99
C SER A 64 -0.83 14.48 -17.49
N ALA A 65 0.29 14.86 -16.89
CA ALA A 65 0.37 15.24 -15.48
C ALA A 65 -0.56 16.42 -15.17
N LEU A 66 -0.56 17.47 -16.00
CA LEU A 66 -1.43 18.64 -15.82
C LEU A 66 -2.92 18.27 -15.82
N ARG A 67 -3.35 17.33 -16.67
CA ARG A 67 -4.74 16.85 -16.68
C ARG A 67 -5.13 16.15 -15.38
N PHE A 68 -4.26 15.29 -14.84
CA PHE A 68 -4.52 14.64 -13.56
C PHE A 68 -4.46 15.62 -12.40
N ILE A 69 -3.52 16.57 -12.39
CA ILE A 69 -3.46 17.63 -11.37
C ILE A 69 -4.75 18.44 -11.40
N ALA A 70 -5.23 18.85 -12.58
CA ALA A 70 -6.48 19.59 -12.70
C ALA A 70 -7.68 18.81 -12.16
N LEU A 71 -7.77 17.50 -12.46
CA LEU A 71 -8.82 16.63 -11.93
C LEU A 71 -8.71 16.43 -10.41
N ILE A 72 -7.52 16.25 -9.86
CA ILE A 72 -7.32 16.12 -8.41
C ILE A 72 -7.67 17.45 -7.72
N TYR A 73 -7.28 18.57 -8.33
CA TYR A 73 -7.52 19.91 -7.82
C TYR A 73 -9.01 20.22 -7.64
N THR A 74 -9.88 19.78 -8.55
CA THR A 74 -11.34 20.00 -8.38
C THR A 74 -11.86 19.37 -7.09
N HIS A 75 -11.40 18.16 -6.75
CA HIS A 75 -11.77 17.48 -5.50
C HIS A 75 -11.10 18.09 -4.29
N VAL A 76 -9.81 18.43 -4.37
CA VAL A 76 -9.06 19.04 -3.28
C VAL A 76 -9.67 20.40 -2.90
N LYS A 77 -9.95 21.25 -3.90
CA LYS A 77 -10.60 22.56 -3.69
C LYS A 77 -12.00 22.42 -3.07
N ALA A 78 -12.73 21.36 -3.41
CA ALA A 78 -14.04 21.07 -2.83
C ALA A 78 -13.96 20.44 -1.42
N GLY A 79 -12.78 20.07 -0.94
CA GLY A 79 -12.61 19.37 0.34
C GLY A 79 -13.08 17.90 0.31
N ASN A 80 -13.23 17.32 -0.88
CA ASN A 80 -13.73 15.96 -1.08
C ASN A 80 -12.59 14.93 -1.16
N PRO A 81 -12.81 13.69 -0.69
CA PRO A 81 -11.87 12.60 -0.96
C PRO A 81 -11.61 12.45 -2.45
N VAL A 82 -10.36 12.24 -2.85
CA VAL A 82 -10.00 12.07 -4.27
C VAL A 82 -10.50 10.69 -4.76
N PRO A 83 -11.42 10.64 -5.74
CA PRO A 83 -11.92 9.37 -6.24
C PRO A 83 -10.96 8.77 -7.27
N LEU A 84 -10.60 7.50 -7.07
CA LEU A 84 -9.75 6.72 -7.96
C LEU A 84 -10.58 5.56 -8.54
N CYS A 85 -10.34 5.16 -9.79
CA CYS A 85 -10.95 3.97 -10.37
C CYS A 85 -9.92 3.06 -11.03
N LEU A 86 -10.04 1.75 -10.82
CA LEU A 86 -9.10 0.73 -11.31
C LEU A 86 -9.84 -0.49 -11.86
N PRO A 87 -9.87 -0.68 -13.19
CA PRO A 87 -10.10 -1.98 -13.82
C PRO A 87 -9.10 -3.03 -13.36
N ALA A 88 -9.54 -4.02 -12.60
CA ALA A 88 -8.68 -5.05 -12.05
C ALA A 88 -9.49 -6.16 -11.36
N PHE A 89 -8.78 -7.22 -10.94
CA PHE A 89 -9.32 -8.34 -10.16
C PHE A 89 -10.50 -9.05 -10.86
N PRO A 90 -10.28 -9.62 -12.07
CA PRO A 90 -11.31 -10.35 -12.80
C PRO A 90 -11.64 -11.70 -12.16
N PHE A 91 -10.63 -12.56 -12.06
CA PHE A 91 -10.63 -13.96 -11.61
C PHE A 91 -9.19 -14.48 -11.65
N LYS A 92 -8.86 -15.53 -10.88
CA LYS A 92 -7.56 -16.24 -11.02
C LYS A 92 -7.43 -16.88 -12.40
N SER A 93 -6.20 -16.94 -12.93
CA SER A 93 -5.86 -17.72 -14.12
C SER A 93 -6.50 -19.13 -14.09
N PRO A 94 -7.05 -19.63 -15.22
CA PRO A 94 -7.52 -21.00 -15.30
C PRO A 94 -6.39 -22.05 -15.21
N ASN A 95 -5.12 -21.63 -15.31
CA ASN A 95 -3.96 -22.49 -15.14
C ASN A 95 -3.50 -22.53 -13.66
N SER A 96 -4.23 -23.30 -12.85
CA SER A 96 -3.87 -23.55 -11.44
C SER A 96 -2.80 -24.63 -11.24
N SER A 97 -2.38 -25.30 -12.31
CA SER A 97 -1.31 -26.30 -12.26
C SER A 97 0.07 -25.67 -12.24
N SER A 98 0.30 -24.60 -13.00
CA SER A 98 1.62 -23.97 -13.07
C SER A 98 1.64 -22.48 -12.73
N LYS A 99 0.52 -21.75 -12.82
CA LYS A 99 0.52 -20.28 -12.69
C LYS A 99 0.06 -19.76 -11.33
N THR A 100 -1.10 -20.22 -10.86
CA THR A 100 -1.72 -19.78 -9.59
C THR A 100 -1.95 -20.95 -8.63
N LEU A 101 -2.18 -20.68 -7.34
CA LEU A 101 -2.44 -21.70 -6.31
C LEU A 101 -3.85 -22.30 -6.39
N GLY A 102 -4.78 -21.61 -7.03
CA GLY A 102 -6.18 -22.02 -7.12
C GLY A 102 -7.02 -21.02 -7.90
N LYS A 103 -8.34 -21.04 -7.63
CA LYS A 103 -9.34 -20.20 -8.28
C LYS A 103 -9.77 -18.98 -7.46
N LEU A 104 -9.57 -19.05 -6.14
CA LEU A 104 -9.96 -18.00 -5.20
C LEU A 104 -8.77 -17.05 -4.94
N PRO A 105 -9.04 -15.81 -4.48
CA PRO A 105 -8.02 -14.93 -3.92
C PRO A 105 -7.17 -15.65 -2.87
N ASP A 106 -5.86 -15.41 -2.93
CA ASP A 106 -4.88 -15.92 -1.98
C ASP A 106 -4.06 -14.76 -1.41
N LYS A 107 -2.90 -15.04 -0.80
CA LYS A 107 -2.05 -14.00 -0.20
C LYS A 107 -1.62 -12.93 -1.22
N GLY A 108 -1.57 -13.26 -2.52
CA GLY A 108 -1.29 -12.29 -3.56
C GLY A 108 -2.35 -11.17 -3.61
N GLU A 109 -3.63 -11.52 -3.57
CA GLU A 109 -4.71 -10.53 -3.53
C GLU A 109 -4.71 -9.75 -2.21
N GLU A 110 -4.42 -10.38 -1.08
CA GLU A 110 -4.31 -9.69 0.22
C GLU A 110 -3.24 -8.59 0.17
N ILE A 111 -2.03 -8.91 -0.31
CA ILE A 111 -0.94 -7.95 -0.46
C ILE A 111 -1.35 -6.84 -1.43
N ALA A 112 -2.00 -7.18 -2.55
CA ALA A 112 -2.40 -6.19 -3.53
C ALA A 112 -3.44 -5.21 -2.99
N LEU A 113 -4.42 -5.70 -2.23
CA LEU A 113 -5.39 -4.84 -1.56
C LEU A 113 -4.73 -4.00 -0.46
N ALA A 114 -3.82 -4.57 0.34
CA ALA A 114 -3.07 -3.82 1.36
C ALA A 114 -2.23 -2.70 0.72
N HIS A 115 -1.56 -2.99 -0.41
CA HIS A 115 -0.77 -2.03 -1.17
C HIS A 115 -1.62 -0.87 -1.70
N LEU A 116 -2.79 -1.17 -2.29
CA LEU A 116 -3.72 -0.15 -2.79
C LEU A 116 -4.39 0.65 -1.67
N ASN A 117 -4.74 0.02 -0.55
CA ASN A 117 -5.25 0.72 0.62
C ASN A 117 -4.16 1.63 1.22
N GLY A 118 -2.90 1.17 1.20
CA GLY A 118 -1.71 1.94 1.54
C GLY A 118 -1.53 3.18 0.67
N LEU A 119 -1.79 3.08 -0.65
CA LEU A 119 -1.80 4.24 -1.54
C LEU A 119 -2.82 5.30 -1.08
N CYS A 120 -4.05 4.89 -0.76
CA CYS A 120 -5.08 5.80 -0.27
C CYS A 120 -4.73 6.41 1.10
N ASN A 121 -4.11 5.63 1.99
CA ASN A 121 -3.64 6.12 3.29
C ASN A 121 -2.50 7.13 3.13
N ALA A 122 -1.54 6.89 2.22
CA ALA A 122 -0.47 7.84 1.92
C ALA A 122 -1.03 9.19 1.44
N ILE A 123 -2.10 9.18 0.64
CA ILE A 123 -2.82 10.40 0.26
C ILE A 123 -3.47 11.06 1.48
N LYS A 124 -4.09 10.28 2.38
CA LYS A 124 -4.71 10.78 3.62
C LYS A 124 -3.70 11.49 4.53
N ASP A 125 -2.45 11.02 4.55
CA ASP A 125 -1.38 11.58 5.38
C ASP A 125 -1.03 13.02 4.96
N VAL A 126 -1.18 13.39 3.68
CA VAL A 126 -0.93 14.75 3.18
C VAL A 126 -2.21 15.56 2.93
N TYR A 127 -3.36 14.89 2.84
CA TYR A 127 -4.66 15.48 2.55
C TYR A 127 -5.76 14.78 3.36
N LYS A 128 -6.24 15.41 4.43
CA LYS A 128 -7.13 14.79 5.44
C LYS A 128 -8.34 14.00 4.89
N PRO A 129 -9.09 14.47 3.87
CA PRO A 129 -10.17 13.68 3.27
C PRO A 129 -9.70 12.38 2.58
N GLY A 130 -8.43 12.31 2.18
CA GLY A 130 -7.79 11.14 1.62
C GLY A 130 -8.23 10.83 0.19
N ALA A 131 -8.18 9.55 -0.16
CA ALA A 131 -8.66 9.03 -1.44
C ALA A 131 -9.53 7.79 -1.23
N LYS A 132 -10.42 7.53 -2.18
CA LYS A 132 -11.22 6.30 -2.25
C LYS A 132 -11.01 5.62 -3.58
N LEU A 133 -10.63 4.34 -3.55
CA LEU A 133 -10.42 3.54 -4.73
C LEU A 133 -11.62 2.66 -5.02
N THR A 134 -12.16 2.77 -6.23
CA THR A 134 -13.15 1.81 -6.76
C THR A 134 -12.44 0.80 -7.65
N ILE A 135 -12.37 -0.46 -7.20
CA ILE A 135 -11.94 -1.60 -8.02
C ILE A 135 -13.13 -2.03 -8.87
N ILE A 136 -12.93 -2.07 -10.18
CA ILE A 136 -13.98 -2.35 -11.15
C ILE A 136 -13.64 -3.67 -11.83
N SER A 137 -14.31 -4.74 -11.43
CA SER A 137 -14.03 -6.08 -11.95
C SER A 137 -14.44 -6.18 -13.41
N ASP A 138 -13.48 -6.56 -14.25
CA ASP A 138 -13.64 -6.91 -15.65
C ASP A 138 -13.83 -8.43 -15.85
N GLY A 139 -14.09 -9.18 -14.77
CA GLY A 139 -14.23 -10.65 -14.81
C GLY A 139 -15.27 -11.12 -15.82
N LEU A 140 -16.52 -10.69 -15.68
CA LEU A 140 -17.58 -11.06 -16.63
C LEU A 140 -17.36 -10.52 -18.04
N VAL A 141 -16.44 -9.56 -18.25
CA VAL A 141 -16.14 -9.05 -19.59
C VAL A 141 -15.39 -10.10 -20.41
N TYR A 142 -14.53 -10.89 -19.76
CA TYR A 142 -13.57 -11.76 -20.44
C TYR A 142 -13.67 -13.26 -20.12
N ASN A 143 -14.32 -13.64 -19.01
CA ASN A 143 -14.24 -15.01 -18.48
C ASN A 143 -14.65 -16.10 -19.50
N ASP A 144 -15.70 -15.86 -20.29
CA ASP A 144 -16.17 -16.77 -21.35
C ASP A 144 -15.13 -16.96 -22.47
N LEU A 145 -14.34 -15.94 -22.81
CA LEU A 145 -13.23 -16.03 -23.77
C LEU A 145 -12.08 -16.86 -23.21
N LEU A 146 -11.91 -16.88 -21.89
CA LEU A 146 -10.79 -17.54 -21.20
C LEU A 146 -11.17 -18.91 -20.61
N GLY A 147 -12.39 -19.40 -20.85
CA GLY A 147 -12.85 -20.69 -20.33
C GLY A 147 -13.08 -20.71 -18.82
N VAL A 148 -13.26 -19.55 -18.20
CA VAL A 148 -13.53 -19.42 -16.75
C VAL A 148 -15.05 -19.35 -16.51
N PRO A 149 -15.63 -20.30 -15.74
CA PRO A 149 -17.06 -20.29 -15.44
C PRO A 149 -17.55 -19.02 -14.74
N ASP A 150 -18.76 -18.56 -15.06
CA ASP A 150 -19.37 -17.36 -14.43
C ASP A 150 -19.44 -17.47 -12.89
N ARG A 151 -19.70 -18.68 -12.37
CA ARG A 151 -19.69 -18.95 -10.91
C ARG A 151 -18.31 -18.77 -10.27
N ASP A 152 -17.23 -19.05 -11.00
CA ASP A 152 -15.87 -18.91 -10.51
C ASP A 152 -15.51 -17.41 -10.40
N VAL A 153 -16.01 -16.59 -11.34
CA VAL A 153 -15.93 -15.11 -11.27
C VAL A 153 -16.69 -14.56 -10.06
N TRP A 154 -17.91 -15.07 -9.82
CA TRP A 154 -18.70 -14.71 -8.64
C TRP A 154 -17.94 -15.04 -7.34
N ALA A 155 -17.50 -16.28 -7.19
CA ALA A 155 -16.80 -16.77 -6.00
C ALA A 155 -15.50 -16.00 -5.75
N TYR A 156 -14.72 -15.71 -6.80
CA TYR A 156 -13.52 -14.88 -6.70
C TYR A 156 -13.84 -13.49 -6.16
N GLY A 157 -14.85 -12.83 -6.74
CA GLY A 157 -15.27 -11.50 -6.33
C GLY A 157 -15.81 -11.44 -4.90
N GLU A 158 -16.63 -12.40 -4.47
CA GLU A 158 -17.17 -12.45 -3.11
C GLU A 158 -16.08 -12.71 -2.07
N THR A 159 -15.13 -13.61 -2.39
CA THR A 159 -13.97 -13.87 -1.54
C THR A 159 -13.10 -12.62 -1.42
N LEU A 160 -12.89 -11.87 -2.50
CA LEU A 160 -12.10 -10.63 -2.49
C LEU A 160 -12.73 -9.54 -1.63
N ARG A 161 -14.06 -9.38 -1.70
CA ARG A 161 -14.81 -8.45 -0.85
C ARG A 161 -14.75 -8.85 0.62
N SER A 162 -14.91 -10.14 0.91
CA SER A 162 -14.81 -10.68 2.27
C SER A 162 -13.42 -10.44 2.86
N LEU A 163 -12.37 -10.74 2.09
CA LEU A 163 -10.98 -10.47 2.46
C LEU A 163 -10.74 -8.98 2.76
N SER A 164 -11.26 -8.09 1.91
CA SER A 164 -11.13 -6.64 2.13
C SER A 164 -11.84 -6.16 3.40
N ALA A 165 -12.96 -6.78 3.76
CA ALA A 165 -13.70 -6.45 4.98
C ALA A 165 -12.99 -6.99 6.23
N GLU A 166 -12.54 -8.26 6.19
CA GLU A 166 -11.80 -8.91 7.28
C GLU A 166 -10.50 -8.15 7.62
N LYS A 167 -9.79 -7.67 6.60
CA LYS A 167 -8.53 -6.93 6.74
C LYS A 167 -8.74 -5.42 6.93
N GLU A 168 -9.98 -4.96 7.07
CA GLU A 168 -10.32 -3.57 7.35
C GLU A 168 -9.77 -2.56 6.31
N PHE A 169 -9.76 -2.94 5.03
CA PHE A 169 -9.31 -2.07 3.93
C PHE A 169 -10.38 -1.04 3.55
N HIS A 170 -10.62 -0.07 4.44
CA HIS A 170 -11.73 0.89 4.38
C HIS A 170 -11.68 1.90 3.22
N ASN A 171 -10.58 1.99 2.48
CA ASN A 171 -10.48 2.91 1.34
C ASN A 171 -10.78 2.28 -0.01
N ILE A 172 -11.12 0.98 -0.02
CA ILE A 172 -11.43 0.23 -1.22
C ILE A 172 -12.93 -0.03 -1.29
N SER A 173 -13.49 0.21 -2.46
CA SER A 173 -14.85 -0.14 -2.83
C SER A 173 -14.83 -0.97 -4.11
N PHE A 174 -15.91 -1.70 -4.37
CA PHE A 174 -15.98 -2.64 -5.49
C PHE A 174 -17.17 -2.31 -6.38
N SER A 175 -16.93 -2.46 -7.68
CA SER A 175 -17.92 -2.34 -8.74
C SER A 175 -17.77 -3.54 -9.68
N ARG A 176 -18.90 -4.10 -10.11
CA ARG A 176 -18.98 -5.26 -11.01
C ARG A 176 -19.60 -4.84 -12.33
N LEU A 177 -19.60 -5.75 -13.31
CA LEU A 177 -20.18 -5.48 -14.61
C LEU A 177 -21.66 -5.05 -14.52
N ARG A 178 -22.44 -5.67 -13.62
CA ARG A 178 -23.82 -5.27 -13.27
C ARG A 178 -23.93 -3.77 -13.01
N ASP A 179 -22.96 -3.19 -12.31
CA ASP A 179 -23.04 -1.79 -11.91
C ASP A 179 -22.78 -0.85 -13.10
N LEU A 180 -22.19 -1.32 -14.20
CA LEU A 180 -21.91 -0.51 -15.38
C LEU A 180 -23.03 -0.51 -16.42
N VAL A 181 -24.04 -1.36 -16.26
CA VAL A 181 -25.08 -1.58 -17.27
C VAL A 181 -26.47 -1.47 -16.65
N GLU A 182 -27.39 -0.87 -17.39
CA GLU A 182 -28.78 -0.75 -16.96
C GLU A 182 -29.56 -2.01 -17.37
N ILE A 183 -29.92 -2.83 -16.38
CA ILE A 183 -30.78 -4.00 -16.56
C ILE A 183 -31.78 -4.04 -15.40
N ASP A 184 -33.05 -4.33 -15.72
CA ASP A 184 -34.13 -4.51 -14.76
C ASP A 184 -33.94 -5.79 -13.94
N LEU A 185 -33.19 -5.66 -12.84
CA LEU A 185 -32.90 -6.69 -11.85
C LEU A 185 -32.77 -6.04 -10.48
N PRO A 186 -33.02 -6.78 -9.39
CA PRO A 186 -32.72 -6.33 -8.04
C PRO A 186 -31.29 -5.83 -7.89
N GLN A 187 -31.08 -4.88 -6.99
CA GLN A 187 -29.76 -4.32 -6.72
C GLN A 187 -28.82 -5.36 -6.10
N GLU A 188 -29.31 -6.11 -5.12
CA GLU A 188 -28.60 -7.22 -4.52
C GLU A 188 -28.96 -8.51 -5.25
N LEU A 189 -27.94 -9.25 -5.65
CA LEU A 189 -28.07 -10.54 -6.33
C LEU A 189 -27.34 -11.58 -5.52
N ASP A 190 -27.91 -12.77 -5.42
CA ASP A 190 -27.20 -13.97 -4.95
C ASP A 190 -26.40 -14.61 -6.11
N GLU A 191 -25.66 -15.68 -5.80
CA GLU A 191 -24.88 -16.42 -6.80
C GLU A 191 -25.75 -16.86 -7.98
N MET A 192 -26.89 -17.49 -7.71
CA MET A 192 -27.75 -18.07 -8.74
C MET A 192 -28.27 -17.00 -9.70
N SER A 193 -28.78 -15.89 -9.16
CA SER A 193 -29.35 -14.79 -9.93
C SER A 193 -28.27 -14.04 -10.70
N TYR A 194 -27.09 -13.84 -10.12
CA TYR A 194 -25.96 -13.20 -10.79
C TYR A 194 -25.45 -14.06 -11.95
N VAL A 195 -25.23 -15.35 -11.72
CA VAL A 195 -24.72 -16.29 -12.73
C VAL A 195 -25.73 -16.47 -13.87
N ALA A 196 -27.03 -16.61 -13.56
CA ALA A 196 -28.08 -16.70 -14.58
C ALA A 196 -28.13 -15.47 -15.50
N ASN A 197 -27.71 -14.30 -15.00
CA ASN A 197 -27.71 -13.04 -15.75
C ASN A 197 -26.34 -12.62 -16.31
N ALA A 198 -25.28 -13.42 -16.12
CA ALA A 198 -23.94 -13.08 -16.57
C ALA A 198 -23.87 -12.74 -18.08
N SER A 199 -24.55 -13.53 -18.91
CA SER A 199 -24.66 -13.28 -20.36
C SER A 199 -25.46 -12.02 -20.68
N ASN A 200 -26.48 -11.68 -19.88
CA ASN A 200 -27.27 -10.46 -20.05
C ASN A 200 -26.42 -9.22 -19.74
N PHE A 201 -25.61 -9.26 -18.68
CA PHE A 201 -24.66 -8.18 -18.36
C PHE A 201 -23.65 -7.95 -19.49
N ARG A 202 -23.04 -9.03 -20.01
CA ARG A 202 -22.15 -8.95 -21.19
C ARG A 202 -22.86 -8.34 -22.40
N ARG A 203 -24.06 -8.82 -22.71
CA ARG A 203 -24.83 -8.32 -23.87
C ARG A 203 -25.16 -6.84 -23.72
N ALA A 204 -25.60 -6.41 -22.54
CA ALA A 204 -25.91 -5.00 -22.28
C ALA A 204 -24.65 -4.12 -22.44
N LEU A 205 -23.50 -4.55 -21.89
CA LEU A 205 -22.24 -3.83 -22.07
C LEU A 205 -21.90 -3.64 -23.55
N LEU A 206 -21.94 -4.73 -24.32
CA LEU A 206 -21.52 -4.70 -25.72
C LEU A 206 -22.50 -3.88 -26.57
N ASN A 207 -23.81 -4.01 -26.36
CA ASN A 207 -24.80 -3.25 -27.12
C ASN A 207 -24.71 -1.75 -26.85
N THR A 208 -24.45 -1.35 -25.60
CA THR A 208 -24.46 0.06 -25.20
C THR A 208 -23.13 0.77 -25.50
N PHE A 209 -21.99 0.08 -25.34
CA PHE A 209 -20.68 0.75 -25.31
C PHE A 209 -19.70 0.34 -26.41
N SER A 210 -20.03 -0.66 -27.24
CA SER A 210 -19.18 -1.04 -28.37
C SER A 210 -19.18 0.04 -29.45
N LYS A 211 -18.03 0.22 -30.10
CA LYS A 211 -17.90 1.13 -31.24
C LYS A 211 -18.34 0.43 -32.53
N PRO A 212 -19.33 0.98 -33.28
CA PRO A 212 -19.63 0.48 -34.61
C PRO A 212 -18.39 0.52 -35.50
N GLY A 213 -18.16 -0.55 -36.27
CA GLY A 213 -17.01 -0.63 -37.18
C GLY A 213 -15.65 -0.85 -36.48
N TRP A 214 -15.63 -1.31 -35.23
CA TRP A 214 -14.38 -1.64 -34.53
C TRP A 214 -13.47 -2.52 -35.39
N SER A 215 -12.20 -2.12 -35.53
CA SER A 215 -11.21 -2.84 -36.33
C SER A 215 -9.84 -2.82 -35.64
N TRP A 216 -9.22 -3.99 -35.56
CA TRP A 216 -7.85 -4.13 -35.04
C TRP A 216 -6.84 -3.24 -35.79
N GLU A 217 -7.02 -3.04 -37.10
CA GLU A 217 -6.10 -2.24 -37.91
C GLU A 217 -6.06 -0.76 -37.50
N GLN A 218 -7.18 -0.25 -36.97
CA GLN A 218 -7.26 1.10 -36.42
C GLN A 218 -6.75 1.14 -34.98
N VAL A 219 -7.14 0.16 -34.15
CA VAL A 219 -6.77 0.08 -32.73
C VAL A 219 -5.26 -0.05 -32.55
N ARG A 220 -4.59 -0.84 -33.40
CA ARG A 220 -3.14 -1.04 -33.33
C ARG A 220 -2.31 0.20 -33.64
N GLN A 221 -2.91 1.29 -34.12
CA GLN A 221 -2.21 2.57 -34.30
C GLN A 221 -1.97 3.29 -32.95
N SER A 222 -2.66 2.88 -31.88
CA SER A 222 -2.44 3.42 -30.54
C SER A 222 -1.37 2.62 -29.80
N ASP A 223 -0.36 3.31 -29.26
CA ASP A 223 0.71 2.70 -28.48
C ASP A 223 0.18 2.00 -27.22
N ASP A 224 -0.74 2.63 -26.48
CA ASP A 224 -1.40 2.04 -25.30
C ASP A 224 -2.10 0.71 -25.63
N GLN A 225 -2.79 0.66 -26.77
CA GLN A 225 -3.53 -0.52 -27.20
C GLN A 225 -2.59 -1.62 -27.68
N CYS A 226 -1.51 -1.27 -28.38
CA CYS A 226 -0.45 -2.21 -28.75
C CYS A 226 0.25 -2.81 -27.53
N MET A 227 0.56 -2.00 -26.51
CA MET A 227 1.15 -2.49 -25.25
C MET A 227 0.20 -3.46 -24.54
N THR A 228 -1.08 -3.11 -24.46
CA THR A 228 -2.12 -3.97 -23.85
C THR A 228 -2.24 -5.29 -24.60
N TYR A 229 -2.32 -5.27 -25.94
CA TYR A 229 -2.38 -6.47 -26.78
C TYR A 229 -1.16 -7.37 -26.59
N ARG A 230 0.06 -6.81 -26.58
CA ARG A 230 1.30 -7.58 -26.33
C ARG A 230 1.28 -8.24 -24.95
N GLY A 231 0.77 -7.53 -23.94
CA GLY A 231 0.51 -8.08 -22.61
C GLY A 231 -0.42 -9.28 -22.65
N TYR A 232 -1.57 -9.17 -23.33
CA TYR A 232 -2.51 -10.28 -23.50
C TYR A 232 -1.86 -11.49 -24.16
N ILE A 233 -1.14 -11.32 -25.28
CA ILE A 233 -0.46 -12.43 -25.95
C ILE A 233 0.48 -13.17 -24.99
N LYS A 234 1.23 -12.43 -24.16
CA LYS A 234 2.17 -13.01 -23.19
C LYS A 234 1.44 -13.83 -22.12
N PHE A 235 0.36 -13.32 -21.54
CA PHE A 235 -0.34 -14.01 -20.45
C PHE A 235 -1.20 -15.18 -20.95
N LEU A 236 -1.90 -15.00 -22.08
CA LEU A 236 -2.78 -16.00 -22.68
C LEU A 236 -2.05 -17.27 -23.10
N GLN A 237 -0.78 -17.13 -23.50
CA GLN A 237 0.06 -18.28 -23.87
C GLN A 237 0.05 -19.35 -22.78
N THR A 238 0.21 -18.99 -21.51
CA THR A 238 0.23 -19.93 -20.38
C THR A 238 -1.16 -20.13 -19.76
N ASP A 239 -2.03 -19.11 -19.78
CA ASP A 239 -3.39 -19.24 -19.21
C ASP A 239 -4.21 -20.31 -19.95
N LEU A 240 -4.14 -20.32 -21.28
CA LEU A 240 -5.00 -21.17 -22.10
C LEU A 240 -4.41 -22.56 -22.36
N GLU A 241 -3.24 -22.89 -21.80
CA GLU A 241 -2.58 -24.19 -22.02
C GLU A 241 -3.41 -25.35 -21.50
N THR A 242 -4.05 -25.18 -20.33
CA THR A 242 -4.93 -26.19 -19.73
C THR A 242 -6.32 -26.19 -20.34
N VAL A 243 -6.77 -25.03 -20.84
CA VAL A 243 -8.10 -24.86 -21.47
C VAL A 243 -8.12 -25.45 -22.88
N TYR A 244 -7.06 -25.21 -23.65
CA TYR A 244 -6.92 -25.62 -25.04
C TYR A 244 -5.58 -26.34 -25.27
N PRO A 245 -5.38 -27.54 -24.69
CA PRO A 245 -4.10 -28.23 -24.71
C PRO A 245 -3.57 -28.45 -26.13
N VAL A 246 -2.27 -28.27 -26.30
CA VAL A 246 -1.55 -28.60 -27.52
C VAL A 246 -1.39 -30.13 -27.57
N GLY A 247 -1.73 -30.72 -28.71
CA GLY A 247 -1.70 -32.16 -28.91
C GLY A 247 -2.06 -32.51 -30.35
N GLU A 248 -2.42 -33.77 -30.61
CA GLU A 248 -2.75 -34.26 -31.96
C GLU A 248 -3.81 -33.41 -32.67
N ASN A 249 -4.84 -32.97 -31.94
CA ASN A 249 -5.95 -32.17 -32.49
C ASN A 249 -5.68 -30.65 -32.55
N ARG A 250 -4.56 -30.19 -31.97
CA ARG A 250 -4.20 -28.76 -31.89
C ARG A 250 -2.68 -28.58 -31.91
N THR A 251 -2.17 -28.23 -33.09
CA THR A 251 -0.76 -27.88 -33.26
C THR A 251 -0.40 -26.56 -32.57
N LYS A 252 0.89 -26.36 -32.26
CA LYS A 252 1.40 -25.09 -31.70
C LYS A 252 1.01 -23.86 -32.53
N SER A 253 1.04 -23.96 -33.86
CA SER A 253 0.64 -22.87 -34.75
C SER A 253 -0.87 -22.60 -34.74
N LYS A 254 -1.71 -23.63 -34.59
CA LYS A 254 -3.16 -23.47 -34.40
C LYS A 254 -3.47 -22.81 -33.06
N TYR A 255 -2.74 -23.19 -32.00
CA TYR A 255 -2.86 -22.59 -30.67
C TYR A 255 -2.49 -21.10 -30.68
N LYS A 256 -1.35 -20.72 -31.26
CA LYS A 256 -0.93 -19.31 -31.40
C LYS A 256 -1.97 -18.45 -32.12
N ARG A 257 -2.51 -18.93 -33.24
CA ARG A 257 -3.60 -18.24 -33.97
C ARG A 257 -4.87 -18.10 -33.13
N GLY A 258 -5.20 -19.11 -32.31
CA GLY A 258 -6.31 -19.04 -31.37
C GLY A 258 -6.09 -17.97 -30.30
N ILE A 259 -4.88 -17.87 -29.74
CA ILE A 259 -4.51 -16.81 -28.79
C ILE A 259 -4.65 -15.43 -29.42
N GLU A 260 -4.12 -15.22 -30.63
CA GLU A 260 -4.26 -13.94 -31.34
C GLU A 260 -5.72 -13.56 -31.59
N TYR A 261 -6.56 -14.53 -31.94
CA TYR A 261 -7.99 -14.32 -32.10
C TYR A 261 -8.66 -13.89 -30.79
N ILE A 262 -8.42 -14.64 -29.70
CA ILE A 262 -8.96 -14.34 -28.37
C ILE A 262 -8.48 -12.96 -27.90
N ALA A 263 -7.19 -12.65 -28.04
CA ALA A 263 -6.62 -11.37 -27.67
C ALA A 263 -7.32 -10.21 -28.41
N LYS A 264 -7.59 -10.33 -29.71
CA LYS A 264 -8.34 -9.31 -30.47
C LYS A 264 -9.79 -9.16 -29.99
N GLN A 265 -10.45 -10.26 -29.62
CA GLN A 265 -11.78 -10.18 -29.00
C GLN A 265 -11.72 -9.48 -27.62
N MET A 266 -10.70 -9.76 -26.82
CA MET A 266 -10.48 -9.06 -25.56
C MET A 266 -10.24 -7.56 -25.77
N MET A 267 -9.49 -7.15 -26.81
CA MET A 267 -9.32 -5.73 -27.14
C MET A 267 -10.66 -5.06 -27.48
N ALA A 268 -11.51 -5.70 -28.28
CA ALA A 268 -12.82 -5.17 -28.63
C ALA A 268 -13.73 -5.00 -27.41
N ARG A 269 -13.82 -6.04 -26.56
CA ARG A 269 -14.60 -5.97 -25.31
C ARG A 269 -14.01 -4.99 -24.31
N GLY A 270 -12.69 -4.90 -24.24
CA GLY A 270 -11.96 -3.97 -23.39
C GLY A 270 -12.20 -2.51 -23.75
N ASP A 271 -12.33 -2.18 -25.03
CA ASP A 271 -12.72 -0.84 -25.48
C ASP A 271 -14.15 -0.48 -25.05
N ALA A 272 -15.10 -1.42 -25.19
CA ALA A 272 -16.48 -1.22 -24.72
C ALA A 272 -16.52 -1.02 -23.19
N PHE A 273 -15.80 -1.87 -22.46
CA PHE A 273 -15.65 -1.74 -21.01
C PHE A 273 -15.01 -0.41 -20.61
N ALA A 274 -13.91 -0.01 -21.25
CA ALA A 274 -13.25 1.27 -20.97
C ALA A 274 -14.18 2.47 -21.21
N ASN A 275 -15.05 2.42 -22.23
CA ASN A 275 -16.07 3.45 -22.47
C ASN A 275 -17.12 3.47 -21.36
N ALA A 276 -17.65 2.31 -20.96
CA ALA A 276 -18.61 2.20 -19.86
C ALA A 276 -18.05 2.79 -18.57
N VAL A 277 -16.79 2.47 -18.26
CA VAL A 277 -16.17 3.00 -17.05
C VAL A 277 -15.90 4.51 -17.16
N ARG A 278 -15.51 5.03 -18.33
CA ARG A 278 -15.33 6.48 -18.53
C ARG A 278 -16.64 7.24 -18.34
N GLN A 279 -17.76 6.69 -18.80
CA GLN A 279 -19.08 7.32 -18.64
C GLN A 279 -19.58 7.27 -17.20
N LYS A 280 -19.36 6.15 -16.50
CA LYS A 280 -19.82 6.01 -15.11
C LYS A 280 -18.93 6.75 -14.09
N TYR A 281 -17.63 6.84 -14.36
CA TYR A 281 -16.64 7.43 -13.45
C TYR A 281 -15.86 8.58 -14.12
N PRO A 282 -16.54 9.61 -14.66
CA PRO A 282 -15.89 10.67 -15.44
C PRO A 282 -14.92 11.51 -14.60
N ASP A 283 -15.24 11.69 -13.31
CA ASP A 283 -14.47 12.53 -12.39
C ASP A 283 -13.46 11.74 -11.55
N HIS A 284 -13.18 10.49 -11.89
CA HIS A 284 -12.21 9.66 -11.16
C HIS A 284 -10.83 9.69 -11.81
N VAL A 285 -9.78 9.73 -10.99
CA VAL A 285 -8.42 9.48 -11.48
C VAL A 285 -8.34 8.02 -11.94
N ARG A 286 -8.05 7.85 -13.23
CA ARG A 286 -8.03 6.53 -13.87
C ARG A 286 -6.70 5.82 -13.64
N LEU A 287 -6.72 4.76 -12.84
CA LEU A 287 -5.60 3.83 -12.70
C LEU A 287 -5.71 2.67 -13.71
N SER A 288 -4.60 1.97 -13.92
CA SER A 288 -4.50 0.86 -14.87
C SER A 288 -3.44 -0.15 -14.44
N ILE A 289 -3.71 -1.44 -14.66
CA ILE A 289 -2.72 -2.53 -14.51
C ILE A 289 -1.84 -2.75 -15.77
N HIS A 290 -2.21 -2.11 -16.88
CA HIS A 290 -1.47 -2.21 -18.14
C HIS A 290 -0.52 -1.02 -18.31
N PRO A 291 0.64 -1.21 -18.94
CA PRO A 291 1.49 -0.12 -19.41
C PRO A 291 0.71 0.89 -20.25
N SER A 292 1.10 2.17 -20.14
CA SER A 292 0.38 3.32 -20.69
C SER A 292 1.38 4.44 -20.93
N THR A 293 1.18 5.20 -21.99
CA THR A 293 1.81 6.50 -22.27
C THR A 293 1.48 7.56 -21.21
N GLY A 294 0.49 7.29 -20.36
CA GLY A 294 0.05 8.20 -19.31
C GLY A 294 -1.03 9.19 -19.75
N ALA A 295 -1.37 9.25 -21.04
CA ALA A 295 -2.26 10.29 -21.58
C ALA A 295 -3.70 10.27 -21.02
N SER A 296 -4.19 9.09 -20.63
CA SER A 296 -5.57 8.91 -20.15
C SER A 296 -5.72 8.04 -18.89
N LYS A 297 -4.64 7.35 -18.50
CA LYS A 297 -4.62 6.41 -17.37
C LYS A 297 -3.22 6.30 -16.78
N LEU A 298 -3.13 6.17 -15.47
CA LEU A 298 -1.90 5.97 -14.71
C LEU A 298 -1.65 4.48 -14.46
N SER A 299 -0.58 3.94 -15.01
CA SER A 299 -0.20 2.54 -14.81
C SER A 299 0.41 2.32 -13.43
N VAL A 300 -0.20 1.48 -12.60
CA VAL A 300 0.26 1.15 -11.24
C VAL A 300 0.59 -0.34 -11.12
N SER A 301 1.61 -0.67 -10.33
CA SER A 301 1.88 -2.04 -9.93
C SER A 301 0.97 -2.39 -8.75
N LEU A 302 0.29 -3.54 -8.81
CA LEU A 302 -0.57 -3.96 -7.69
C LEU A 302 0.22 -4.71 -6.62
N LEU A 303 1.35 -5.30 -7.00
CA LEU A 303 2.23 -6.00 -6.08
C LEU A 303 3.54 -5.21 -5.90
N PRO A 304 4.17 -5.28 -4.71
CA PRO A 304 5.42 -4.59 -4.38
C PRO A 304 6.64 -5.26 -5.03
N THR A 305 6.58 -5.49 -6.34
CA THR A 305 7.52 -6.29 -7.12
C THR A 305 8.16 -5.47 -8.24
N ASP A 306 9.39 -5.84 -8.58
CA ASP A 306 10.09 -5.37 -9.77
C ASP A 306 10.01 -6.38 -10.94
N SER A 307 9.34 -7.52 -10.73
CA SER A 307 9.16 -8.54 -11.76
C SER A 307 8.01 -8.19 -12.71
N ILE A 308 7.88 -8.97 -13.78
CA ILE A 308 6.75 -8.88 -14.72
C ILE A 308 5.41 -9.37 -14.13
N TYR A 309 5.44 -10.04 -12.97
CA TYR A 309 4.29 -10.64 -12.31
C TYR A 309 3.65 -9.63 -11.34
N THR A 310 3.05 -8.58 -11.91
CA THR A 310 2.53 -7.43 -11.16
C THR A 310 1.05 -7.54 -10.76
N THR A 311 0.35 -8.59 -11.23
CA THR A 311 -1.08 -8.82 -11.00
C THR A 311 -1.30 -10.15 -10.26
N PRO A 312 -1.99 -10.16 -9.11
CA PRO A 312 -2.05 -11.33 -8.23
C PRO A 312 -2.82 -12.52 -8.81
N TRP A 313 -3.71 -12.28 -9.77
CA TRP A 313 -4.46 -13.34 -10.43
C TRP A 313 -3.68 -14.08 -11.54
N HIS A 314 -2.46 -13.64 -11.84
CA HIS A 314 -1.57 -14.26 -12.82
C HIS A 314 -0.28 -14.83 -12.21
N CYS A 315 -0.16 -14.86 -10.88
CA CYS A 315 1.03 -15.37 -10.21
C CYS A 315 0.71 -15.91 -8.81
N SER A 316 1.74 -16.38 -8.12
CA SER A 316 1.77 -16.68 -6.70
C SER A 316 2.80 -15.76 -6.01
N VAL A 317 2.79 -15.73 -4.68
CA VAL A 317 3.76 -14.97 -3.89
C VAL A 317 4.60 -15.89 -3.00
N ALA A 318 5.86 -15.52 -2.79
CA ALA A 318 6.78 -16.20 -1.89
C ALA A 318 7.46 -15.19 -0.94
N TYR A 319 7.55 -15.54 0.35
CA TYR A 319 8.26 -14.75 1.35
C TYR A 319 9.63 -15.35 1.68
N ARG A 320 10.68 -14.53 1.65
CA ARG A 320 11.98 -14.86 2.26
C ARG A 320 11.91 -14.64 3.78
N LEU A 321 12.86 -15.22 4.53
CA LEU A 321 12.93 -15.03 5.98
C LEU A 321 13.12 -13.58 6.40
N ASP A 322 13.75 -12.77 5.54
CA ASP A 322 13.94 -11.33 5.76
C ASP A 322 12.71 -10.46 5.43
N GLY A 323 11.57 -11.11 5.12
CA GLY A 323 10.33 -10.42 4.74
C GLY A 323 10.26 -10.03 3.26
N THR A 324 11.30 -10.25 2.46
CA THR A 324 11.28 -9.92 1.03
C THR A 324 10.21 -10.72 0.30
N ILE A 325 9.33 -10.01 -0.41
CA ILE A 325 8.28 -10.60 -1.25
C ILE A 325 8.83 -10.84 -2.67
N ARG A 326 8.68 -12.08 -3.15
CA ARG A 326 8.88 -12.47 -4.54
C ARG A 326 7.54 -12.79 -5.18
N THR A 327 7.36 -12.42 -6.45
CA THR A 327 6.20 -12.79 -7.26
C THR A 327 6.67 -13.63 -8.44
N GLY A 328 5.97 -14.73 -8.72
CA GLY A 328 6.40 -15.75 -9.67
C GLY A 328 5.29 -16.73 -10.01
N MET A 329 5.53 -17.63 -10.96
CA MET A 329 4.57 -18.72 -11.24
C MET A 329 4.58 -19.75 -10.11
N ARG A 330 3.44 -20.39 -9.84
CA ARG A 330 3.35 -21.51 -8.89
C ARG A 330 4.44 -22.56 -9.14
N SER A 331 4.62 -22.99 -10.39
CA SER A 331 5.58 -24.04 -10.74
C SER A 331 7.03 -23.64 -10.45
N GLU A 332 7.36 -22.36 -10.56
CA GLU A 332 8.71 -21.85 -10.23
C GLU A 332 8.98 -22.05 -8.73
N PHE A 333 8.02 -21.71 -7.87
CA PHE A 333 8.18 -21.87 -6.42
C PHE A 333 8.04 -23.32 -5.94
N GLU A 334 7.20 -24.11 -6.61
CA GLU A 334 7.07 -25.54 -6.31
C GLU A 334 8.36 -26.32 -6.63
N SER A 335 9.13 -25.86 -7.62
CA SER A 335 10.45 -26.43 -7.96
C SER A 335 11.60 -25.96 -7.07
N ASP A 336 11.40 -24.94 -6.24
CA ASP A 336 12.42 -24.38 -5.34
C ASP A 336 12.39 -25.14 -4.00
N ASP A 337 13.36 -26.02 -3.79
CA ASP A 337 13.44 -26.87 -2.60
C ASP A 337 13.69 -26.09 -1.29
N THR A 338 14.11 -24.82 -1.40
CA THR A 338 14.24 -23.91 -0.25
C THR A 338 12.89 -23.35 0.21
N LEU A 339 11.82 -23.53 -0.57
CA LEU A 339 10.49 -23.02 -0.27
C LEU A 339 9.53 -24.13 0.19
N GLU A 340 8.55 -23.76 1.01
CA GLU A 340 7.40 -24.57 1.39
C GLU A 340 6.10 -23.83 1.13
N LEU A 341 5.04 -24.59 0.80
CA LEU A 341 3.69 -24.06 0.61
C LEU A 341 2.99 -23.93 1.96
N VAL A 342 2.51 -22.73 2.27
CA VAL A 342 1.73 -22.42 3.46
C VAL A 342 0.25 -22.56 3.17
N TYR A 343 -0.48 -23.16 4.11
CA TYR A 343 -1.92 -23.31 4.07
C TYR A 343 -2.60 -22.40 5.09
N ASP A 344 -3.72 -21.81 4.69
CA ASP A 344 -4.60 -20.99 5.50
C ASP A 344 -6.01 -21.56 5.42
N ASP A 345 -6.59 -21.98 6.54
CA ASP A 345 -7.84 -22.75 6.62
C ASP A 345 -7.91 -23.92 5.61
N GLY A 346 -6.82 -24.70 5.51
CA GLY A 346 -6.71 -25.84 4.60
C GLY A 346 -6.60 -25.48 3.12
N ARG A 347 -6.48 -24.19 2.77
CA ARG A 347 -6.32 -23.70 1.40
C ARG A 347 -4.89 -23.20 1.16
N PRO A 348 -4.28 -23.46 -0.01
CA PRO A 348 -2.94 -22.96 -0.32
C PRO A 348 -2.96 -21.42 -0.38
N SER A 349 -2.05 -20.78 0.36
CA SER A 349 -2.04 -19.33 0.57
C SER A 349 -0.86 -18.65 -0.12
N HIS A 350 0.36 -19.11 0.13
CA HIS A 350 1.61 -18.58 -0.42
C HIS A 350 2.77 -19.54 -0.17
N TYR A 351 3.92 -19.27 -0.79
CA TYR A 351 5.16 -19.94 -0.44
C TYR A 351 5.95 -19.14 0.60
N ARG A 352 6.78 -19.82 1.39
CA ARG A 352 7.78 -19.16 2.23
C ARG A 352 9.08 -19.96 2.27
N GLU A 353 10.17 -19.29 2.57
CA GLU A 353 11.46 -19.93 2.82
C GLU A 353 11.40 -20.84 4.06
N LYS A 354 11.85 -22.10 3.88
CA LYS A 354 11.91 -23.09 4.95
C LYS A 354 12.89 -22.66 6.02
N SER A 355 12.47 -22.76 7.27
CA SER A 355 13.36 -22.49 8.40
C SER A 355 12.86 -23.13 9.68
N SER A 356 13.81 -23.65 10.46
CA SER A 356 13.52 -24.12 11.83
C SER A 356 13.15 -22.98 12.78
N LEU A 357 13.35 -21.72 12.39
CA LEU A 357 12.91 -20.56 13.16
C LEU A 357 11.37 -20.40 13.17
N LEU A 358 10.66 -20.98 12.20
CA LEU A 358 9.22 -20.80 11.99
C LEU A 358 8.36 -21.90 12.64
N SER A 359 8.94 -22.72 13.52
CA SER A 359 8.26 -23.81 14.23
C SER A 359 8.83 -23.97 15.64
N TRP A 360 7.97 -24.13 16.64
CA TRP A 360 8.32 -24.54 18.01
C TRP A 360 7.06 -24.94 18.77
N ALA A 361 7.23 -25.62 19.90
CA ALA A 361 6.13 -26.13 20.73
C ALA A 361 5.14 -27.05 19.99
N GLU A 362 5.63 -27.82 19.00
CA GLU A 362 4.82 -28.74 18.20
C GLU A 362 4.12 -29.82 19.06
N ASP A 363 4.74 -30.23 20.16
CA ASP A 363 4.16 -31.13 21.17
C ASP A 363 2.93 -30.54 21.88
N LYS A 364 2.76 -29.22 21.81
CA LYS A 364 1.63 -28.46 22.37
C LYS A 364 0.72 -27.87 21.29
N GLY A 365 0.89 -28.30 20.04
CA GLY A 365 0.10 -27.87 18.89
C GLY A 365 0.77 -26.84 17.99
N GLY A 366 1.94 -26.32 18.36
CA GLY A 366 2.75 -25.47 17.49
C GLY A 366 2.28 -24.03 17.37
N ILE A 367 2.90 -23.31 16.43
CA ILE A 367 2.65 -21.90 16.14
C ILE A 367 2.24 -21.69 14.69
N ILE A 368 1.58 -20.56 14.43
CA ILE A 368 1.33 -20.01 13.10
C ILE A 368 2.16 -18.73 12.97
N VAL A 369 2.82 -18.56 11.82
CA VAL A 369 3.62 -17.38 11.51
C VAL A 369 3.09 -16.75 10.23
N ASP A 370 2.57 -15.54 10.34
CA ASP A 370 2.00 -14.76 9.24
C ASP A 370 2.85 -13.53 8.93
N PRO A 371 3.15 -13.26 7.65
CA PRO A 371 3.82 -12.03 7.28
C PRO A 371 2.88 -10.82 7.42
N ILE A 372 3.45 -9.69 7.85
CA ILE A 372 2.77 -8.39 7.85
C ILE A 372 3.19 -7.60 6.60
N TYR A 373 2.25 -6.92 5.97
CA TYR A 373 2.55 -5.94 4.93
C TYR A 373 2.67 -4.52 5.54
N PRO A 374 3.72 -3.72 5.23
CA PRO A 374 4.77 -4.01 4.25
C PRO A 374 5.96 -4.84 4.80
N ALA A 375 6.15 -4.90 6.11
CA ALA A 375 7.22 -5.68 6.77
C ALA A 375 6.78 -6.18 8.16
N GLY A 376 7.45 -7.23 8.64
CA GLY A 376 7.24 -7.84 9.94
C GLY A 376 6.56 -9.21 9.89
N LEU A 377 6.40 -9.80 11.08
CA LEU A 377 5.77 -11.11 11.31
C LEU A 377 4.78 -11.02 12.47
N ILE A 378 3.65 -11.72 12.38
CA ILE A 378 2.78 -12.06 13.49
C ILE A 378 2.96 -13.54 13.81
N ILE A 379 3.21 -13.87 15.07
CA ILE A 379 3.33 -15.23 15.56
C ILE A 379 2.21 -15.48 16.56
N ARG A 380 1.48 -16.59 16.37
CA ARG A 380 0.30 -16.96 17.18
C ARG A 380 0.35 -18.43 17.57
N PRO A 381 -0.21 -18.81 18.73
CA PRO A 381 -0.46 -20.22 19.04
C PRO A 381 -1.43 -20.83 18.00
N ALA A 382 -1.10 -22.00 17.44
CA ALA A 382 -1.90 -22.60 16.37
C ALA A 382 -3.28 -23.07 16.85
N ASN A 383 -3.39 -23.52 18.09
CA ASN A 383 -4.65 -23.93 18.72
C ASN A 383 -5.46 -22.75 19.30
N GLY A 384 -5.15 -21.52 18.89
CA GLY A 384 -5.85 -20.31 19.28
C GLY A 384 -5.28 -19.63 20.54
N PRO A 385 -5.74 -18.40 20.84
CA PRO A 385 -5.20 -17.58 21.93
C PRO A 385 -5.21 -18.29 23.29
N GLY A 386 -4.09 -18.25 24.01
CA GLY A 386 -3.92 -18.86 25.33
C GLY A 386 -3.62 -20.36 25.33
N SER A 387 -3.58 -21.02 24.17
CA SER A 387 -3.12 -22.42 24.07
C SER A 387 -1.62 -22.59 24.31
N LEU A 388 -0.84 -21.54 24.03
CA LEU A 388 0.54 -21.37 24.46
C LEU A 388 0.67 -20.11 25.31
N THR A 389 1.64 -20.11 26.21
CA THR A 389 1.90 -19.05 27.20
C THR A 389 3.28 -18.42 26.99
N LEU A 390 3.63 -17.44 27.81
CA LEU A 390 4.96 -16.83 27.80
C LEU A 390 6.10 -17.85 27.94
N ASP A 391 5.89 -18.91 28.72
CA ASP A 391 6.92 -19.91 29.00
C ASP A 391 7.16 -20.83 27.78
N ASP A 392 6.23 -20.86 26.83
CA ASP A 392 6.33 -21.64 25.59
C ASP A 392 7.00 -20.88 24.44
N ILE A 393 7.32 -19.60 24.63
CA ILE A 393 8.02 -18.77 23.63
C ILE A 393 9.49 -19.19 23.58
N ASP A 394 9.93 -19.67 22.41
CA ASP A 394 11.35 -19.84 22.10
C ASP A 394 12.00 -18.48 21.80
N THR A 395 12.47 -17.82 22.85
CA THR A 395 13.06 -16.47 22.76
C THR A 395 14.29 -16.41 21.87
N LYS A 396 15.04 -17.51 21.70
CA LYS A 396 16.20 -17.56 20.82
C LYS A 396 15.76 -17.49 19.36
N LYS A 397 14.72 -18.22 18.99
CA LYS A 397 14.14 -18.17 17.65
C LYS A 397 13.49 -16.81 17.36
N VAL A 398 12.73 -16.27 18.31
CA VAL A 398 12.14 -14.93 18.17
C VAL A 398 13.24 -13.89 17.98
N ARG A 399 14.30 -13.92 18.79
CA ARG A 399 15.45 -13.01 18.64
C ARG A 399 16.08 -13.10 17.26
N ALA A 400 16.35 -14.31 16.77
CA ALA A 400 16.92 -14.52 15.44
C ALA A 400 15.99 -14.01 14.32
N LEU A 401 14.67 -14.21 14.45
CA LEU A 401 13.69 -13.67 13.52
C LEU A 401 13.69 -12.14 13.53
N SER A 402 13.76 -11.50 14.70
CA SER A 402 13.80 -10.05 14.84
C SER A 402 15.05 -9.40 14.20
N GLU A 403 16.14 -10.13 14.05
CA GLU A 403 17.34 -9.69 13.30
C GLU A 403 17.16 -9.77 11.78
N LEU A 404 16.23 -10.61 11.30
CA LEU A 404 15.99 -10.86 9.88
C LEU A 404 14.82 -10.04 9.35
N ASN A 405 13.70 -10.00 10.08
CA ASN A 405 12.46 -9.36 9.69
C ASN A 405 11.78 -8.72 10.91
N SER A 406 11.80 -7.40 10.96
CA SER A 406 11.28 -6.60 12.07
C SER A 406 10.11 -5.72 11.61
N PRO A 407 9.07 -5.51 12.44
CA PRO A 407 8.92 -6.07 13.80
C PRO A 407 8.41 -7.52 13.83
N VAL A 408 8.65 -8.22 14.94
CA VAL A 408 8.06 -9.54 15.23
C VAL A 408 7.05 -9.39 16.35
N VAL A 409 5.78 -9.67 16.07
CA VAL A 409 4.69 -9.49 17.03
C VAL A 409 4.20 -10.85 17.50
N LEU A 410 4.26 -11.11 18.81
CA LEU A 410 3.70 -12.30 19.43
C LEU A 410 2.29 -11.97 19.94
N LYS A 411 1.27 -12.60 19.34
CA LYS A 411 -0.14 -12.41 19.68
C LYS A 411 -0.73 -13.63 20.34
N GLY A 412 -1.55 -13.42 21.39
CA GLY A 412 -2.30 -14.50 22.04
C GLY A 412 -1.53 -15.36 23.06
N PHE A 413 -0.27 -15.02 23.35
CA PHE A 413 0.53 -15.69 24.41
C PHE A 413 0.27 -15.12 25.82
N VAL A 414 -0.32 -13.92 25.90
CA VAL A 414 -0.54 -13.20 27.16
C VAL A 414 -2.02 -12.95 27.38
N LYS A 415 -2.61 -13.63 28.36
CA LYS A 415 -4.01 -13.39 28.77
C LYS A 415 -4.16 -12.08 29.56
N LYS A 416 -3.21 -11.80 30.45
CA LYS A 416 -3.19 -10.59 31.28
C LYS A 416 -1.74 -10.13 31.41
N PRO A 417 -1.41 -8.90 30.97
CA PRO A 417 -0.09 -8.33 31.18
C PRO A 417 0.34 -8.41 32.65
N ASN A 418 1.58 -8.83 32.88
CA ASN A 418 2.16 -8.98 34.22
C ASN A 418 3.62 -8.53 34.16
N ARG A 419 3.95 -7.57 35.01
CA ARG A 419 5.26 -6.90 35.06
C ARG A 419 6.41 -7.88 35.28
N ASP A 420 6.32 -8.72 36.29
CA ASP A 420 7.43 -9.62 36.68
C ASP A 420 7.68 -10.68 35.61
N ARG A 421 6.60 -11.19 34.99
CA ARG A 421 6.68 -12.17 33.91
C ARG A 421 7.25 -11.57 32.63
N PHE A 422 6.98 -10.29 32.36
CA PHE A 422 7.58 -9.57 31.24
C PHE A 422 9.07 -9.31 31.45
N ILE A 423 9.47 -8.94 32.67
CA ILE A 423 10.89 -8.79 33.03
C ILE A 423 11.63 -10.13 32.88
N ASP A 424 11.05 -11.22 33.37
CA ASP A 424 11.60 -12.58 33.19
C ASP A 424 11.77 -12.97 31.71
N LEU A 425 10.76 -12.68 30.87
CA LEU A 425 10.85 -12.87 29.42
C LEU A 425 12.05 -12.09 28.82
N SER A 426 12.26 -10.84 29.25
CA SER A 426 13.37 -10.02 28.77
C SER A 426 14.74 -10.65 29.08
N HIS A 427 14.91 -11.26 30.25
CA HIS A 427 16.12 -12.00 30.61
C HIS A 427 16.30 -13.29 29.81
N ARG A 428 15.21 -13.98 29.44
CA ARG A 428 15.26 -15.12 28.52
C ARG A 428 15.57 -14.70 27.08
N PHE A 429 15.26 -13.46 26.71
CA PHE A 429 15.53 -12.90 25.38
C PHE A 429 16.97 -12.38 25.23
N GLY A 430 17.57 -11.88 26.29
CA GLY A 430 18.96 -11.45 26.32
C GLY A 430 19.31 -10.74 27.63
N THR A 431 20.40 -9.98 27.63
CA THR A 431 20.79 -9.15 28.79
C THR A 431 20.06 -7.81 28.73
N PRO A 432 19.10 -7.53 29.63
CA PRO A 432 18.36 -6.28 29.60
C PRO A 432 19.25 -5.10 30.00
N LEU A 433 19.13 -3.98 29.29
CA LEU A 433 19.92 -2.77 29.52
C LEU A 433 19.20 -1.84 30.50
N PRO A 434 19.71 -1.62 31.73
CA PRO A 434 19.06 -0.71 32.66
C PRO A 434 19.21 0.76 32.23
N TRP A 435 18.20 1.56 32.58
CA TRP A 435 18.20 3.01 32.46
C TRP A 435 18.28 3.65 33.84
N LYS A 436 18.50 4.98 33.89
CA LYS A 436 18.52 5.75 35.15
C LYS A 436 17.23 5.57 35.96
N PHE A 437 16.10 5.33 35.30
CA PHE A 437 14.78 5.11 35.92
C PHE A 437 14.47 3.65 36.26
N GLY A 438 15.42 2.72 36.04
CA GLY A 438 15.23 1.28 36.24
C GLY A 438 15.17 0.50 34.93
N LEU A 439 14.71 -0.75 35.01
CA LEU A 439 14.73 -1.66 33.86
C LEU A 439 13.50 -1.54 32.97
N LEU A 440 12.32 -1.33 33.55
CA LEU A 440 11.06 -1.21 32.83
C LEU A 440 10.66 0.25 32.71
N LEU A 441 10.48 0.73 31.47
CA LEU A 441 9.85 2.02 31.19
C LEU A 441 8.35 1.83 31.04
N GLU A 442 7.56 2.51 31.87
CA GLU A 442 6.10 2.56 31.72
C GLU A 442 5.73 3.76 30.83
N VAL A 443 5.37 3.47 29.58
CA VAL A 443 4.94 4.47 28.60
C VAL A 443 3.47 4.79 28.81
N LYS A 444 3.22 5.90 29.47
CA LYS A 444 1.89 6.46 29.71
C LYS A 444 2.02 7.98 29.70
N ASP A 445 1.10 8.68 29.04
CA ASP A 445 1.06 10.14 29.07
C ASP A 445 1.05 10.63 30.54
N ARG A 446 2.05 11.45 30.87
CA ARG A 446 2.23 12.04 32.21
C ARG A 446 2.02 13.56 32.22
N GLY A 447 1.60 14.17 31.12
CA GLY A 447 1.51 15.63 30.99
C GLY A 447 2.87 16.29 31.22
N ASP A 448 2.90 17.39 31.98
CA ASP A 448 4.12 18.21 32.19
C ASP A 448 5.21 17.54 33.06
N ASP A 449 4.92 16.44 33.77
CA ASP A 449 5.91 15.70 34.60
C ASP A 449 6.60 14.56 33.81
N GLY A 450 7.21 14.92 32.68
CA GLY A 450 7.93 13.97 31.82
C GLY A 450 9.35 13.63 32.30
N ARG A 451 9.89 14.30 33.33
CA ARG A 451 11.24 14.09 33.91
C ARG A 451 12.37 14.02 32.87
N GLY A 452 12.24 14.74 31.76
CA GLY A 452 13.22 14.73 30.65
C GLY A 452 13.05 13.59 29.64
N LEU A 453 11.97 12.80 29.72
CA LEU A 453 11.53 11.80 28.74
C LEU A 453 10.28 12.30 27.97
N ASN A 454 10.22 13.60 27.72
CA ASN A 454 9.05 14.27 27.17
C ASN A 454 8.70 13.75 25.76
N ASN A 455 9.69 13.24 25.03
CA ASN A 455 9.50 12.59 23.74
C ASN A 455 8.71 11.27 23.85
N VAL A 456 8.76 10.52 24.95
CA VAL A 456 8.05 9.22 25.09
C VAL A 456 6.80 9.31 25.97
N LEU A 457 6.66 10.38 26.75
CA LEU A 457 5.56 10.56 27.72
C LEU A 457 4.58 11.68 27.35
N SER A 458 4.67 12.23 26.14
CA SER A 458 3.72 13.21 25.62
C SER A 458 2.77 12.61 24.59
N ALA A 459 1.72 13.37 24.25
CA ALA A 459 0.78 13.03 23.18
C ALA A 459 1.20 13.56 21.79
N GLU A 460 2.35 14.23 21.67
CA GLU A 460 2.84 14.73 20.38
C GLU A 460 3.32 13.57 19.48
N PRO A 461 3.14 13.66 18.15
CA PRO A 461 3.75 12.71 17.24
C PRO A 461 5.27 12.72 17.41
N MET A 462 5.82 11.55 17.75
CA MET A 462 7.26 11.39 17.87
C MET A 462 7.94 11.31 16.49
N PRO A 463 9.06 12.00 16.28
CA PRO A 463 9.85 11.87 15.06
C PRO A 463 10.41 10.45 14.94
N PHE A 464 10.69 10.01 13.71
CA PHE A 464 11.45 8.76 13.52
C PHE A 464 12.83 8.88 14.18
N HIS A 465 13.20 7.87 14.94
CA HIS A 465 14.48 7.81 15.64
C HIS A 465 14.84 6.34 15.94
N TYR A 466 16.00 6.13 16.55
CA TYR A 466 16.34 4.86 17.18
C TYR A 466 16.69 5.08 18.65
N ASP A 467 16.28 4.13 19.50
CA ASP A 467 16.56 4.21 20.92
C ASP A 467 18.05 4.16 21.21
N GLY A 468 18.45 4.91 22.24
CA GLY A 468 19.83 4.96 22.72
C GLY A 468 20.77 5.86 21.92
N LEU A 469 20.28 6.62 20.93
CA LEU A 469 21.03 7.71 20.28
C LEU A 469 21.74 8.59 21.33
N PHE A 470 21.01 9.09 22.32
CA PHE A 470 21.54 9.93 23.40
C PHE A 470 22.05 9.14 24.62
N LYS A 471 22.09 7.81 24.55
CA LYS A 471 22.75 6.98 25.58
C LYS A 471 24.22 6.85 25.23
N VAL A 472 25.04 7.75 25.76
CA VAL A 472 26.44 7.89 25.36
C VAL A 472 27.43 7.42 26.42
N VAL A 473 28.60 6.98 25.97
CA VAL A 473 29.79 6.72 26.79
C VAL A 473 30.98 7.48 26.23
N LYS A 474 31.93 7.82 27.11
CA LYS A 474 33.24 8.36 26.70
C LYS A 474 34.16 7.20 26.33
N GLN A 475 34.69 7.23 25.12
CA GLN A 475 35.69 6.28 24.64
C GLN A 475 36.98 7.02 24.32
N THR A 476 38.11 6.55 24.86
CA THR A 476 39.43 7.09 24.54
C THR A 476 39.93 6.46 23.24
N GLU A 477 40.25 7.27 22.23
CA GLU A 477 40.85 6.82 20.97
C GLU A 477 42.35 6.54 21.14
N GLU A 478 42.97 5.91 20.12
CA GLU A 478 44.39 5.51 20.15
C GLU A 478 45.35 6.70 20.31
N ASP A 479 44.94 7.90 19.90
CA ASP A 479 45.70 9.15 20.04
C ASP A 479 45.51 9.84 21.40
N GLY A 480 44.74 9.23 22.31
CA GLY A 480 44.46 9.75 23.64
C GLY A 480 43.30 10.76 23.72
N THR A 481 42.63 11.06 22.59
CA THR A 481 41.45 11.93 22.59
C THR A 481 40.21 11.21 23.11
N GLU A 482 39.32 11.92 23.83
CA GLU A 482 38.04 11.38 24.28
C GLU A 482 36.95 11.66 23.25
N LYS A 483 36.27 10.62 22.78
CA LYS A 483 35.11 10.71 21.90
C LYS A 483 33.85 10.24 22.62
N THR A 484 32.76 10.96 22.39
CA THR A 484 31.44 10.57 22.89
C THR A 484 30.79 9.63 21.87
N VAL A 485 30.45 8.42 22.29
CA VAL A 485 29.92 7.38 21.40
C VAL A 485 28.56 6.90 21.90
N SER A 486 27.59 6.83 20.99
CA SER A 486 26.25 6.31 21.26
C SER A 486 26.27 4.78 21.46
N THR A 487 25.48 4.28 22.42
CA THR A 487 25.39 2.86 22.78
C THR A 487 23.95 2.35 22.69
N PRO A 488 23.36 2.31 21.47
CA PRO A 488 21.98 1.90 21.30
C PRO A 488 21.77 0.41 21.66
N PRO A 489 20.65 0.05 22.33
CA PRO A 489 20.29 -1.35 22.48
C PRO A 489 20.03 -1.99 21.11
N GLN A 490 20.32 -3.28 21.00
CA GLN A 490 20.09 -4.01 19.74
C GLN A 490 18.59 -4.33 19.52
N PHE A 491 17.83 -4.50 20.60
CA PHE A 491 16.41 -4.82 20.56
C PHE A 491 15.63 -3.95 21.53
N GLN A 492 14.41 -3.65 21.16
CA GLN A 492 13.39 -3.12 22.04
C GLN A 492 12.36 -4.23 22.26
N LEU A 493 11.90 -4.40 23.49
CA LEU A 493 10.85 -5.34 23.82
C LEU A 493 9.70 -4.55 24.43
N PHE A 494 8.51 -4.67 23.84
CA PHE A 494 7.31 -3.96 24.27
C PHE A 494 6.22 -4.96 24.70
N GLN A 495 5.36 -4.55 25.63
CA GLN A 495 4.14 -5.28 25.97
C GLN A 495 2.95 -4.33 25.98
N GLY A 496 1.94 -4.64 25.16
CA GLY A 496 0.68 -3.90 25.10
C GLY A 496 -0.13 -4.08 26.39
N ALA A 497 -0.06 -3.10 27.30
CA ALA A 497 -0.86 -3.11 28.53
C ALA A 497 -2.36 -2.89 28.25
N THR A 498 -2.67 -2.11 27.21
CA THR A 498 -4.00 -1.76 26.71
C THR A 498 -4.02 -1.79 25.20
N ALA A 499 -5.21 -1.90 24.61
CA ALA A 499 -5.36 -1.71 23.17
C ALA A 499 -5.24 -0.22 22.82
N SER A 500 -4.69 0.09 21.63
CA SER A 500 -4.71 1.45 21.08
C SER A 500 -5.93 1.65 20.17
N PRO A 501 -6.34 2.90 19.89
CA PRO A 501 -7.26 3.19 18.80
C PRO A 501 -6.75 2.59 17.47
N ARG A 502 -7.68 2.22 16.58
CA ARG A 502 -7.37 1.64 15.26
C ARG A 502 -7.15 2.68 14.17
N ASP A 503 -7.42 3.95 14.45
CA ASP A 503 -7.42 5.05 13.48
C ASP A 503 -6.41 6.16 13.79
N THR A 504 -5.76 6.12 14.95
CA THR A 504 -4.77 7.12 15.40
C THR A 504 -3.81 6.54 16.44
N GLY A 505 -2.73 7.28 16.75
CA GLY A 505 -1.78 6.92 17.81
C GLY A 505 -0.99 5.63 17.53
N PHE A 506 -0.76 5.32 16.25
CA PHE A 506 -0.01 4.13 15.84
C PHE A 506 1.44 4.21 16.32
N THR A 507 2.01 3.07 16.68
CA THR A 507 3.48 2.93 16.68
C THR A 507 3.94 2.64 15.26
N ILE A 508 4.82 3.47 14.72
CA ILE A 508 5.24 3.37 13.32
C ILE A 508 6.64 2.75 13.25
N PHE A 509 6.79 1.72 12.41
CA PHE A 509 8.06 1.02 12.18
C PHE A 509 8.41 1.06 10.71
N SER A 510 9.64 1.46 10.38
CA SER A 510 10.12 1.49 9.00
C SER A 510 11.29 0.53 8.81
N SER A 511 11.11 -0.44 7.92
CA SER A 511 12.15 -1.43 7.62
C SER A 511 13.30 -0.76 6.85
N SER A 512 14.53 -0.86 7.37
CA SER A 512 15.72 -0.41 6.63
C SER A 512 15.84 -1.10 5.26
N THR A 513 15.50 -2.40 5.17
CA THR A 513 15.57 -3.13 3.88
C THR A 513 14.62 -2.51 2.86
N LEU A 514 13.40 -2.14 3.27
CA LEU A 514 12.45 -1.47 2.38
C LEU A 514 12.82 0.00 2.13
N PHE A 515 13.35 0.69 3.14
CA PHE A 515 13.88 2.05 3.00
C PHE A 515 14.91 2.11 1.88
N PHE A 516 15.97 1.29 1.92
CA PHE A 516 16.97 1.25 0.85
C PHE A 516 16.42 0.73 -0.48
N LYS A 517 15.36 -0.09 -0.49
CA LYS A 517 14.67 -0.50 -1.72
C LYS A 517 14.01 0.69 -2.41
N TYR A 518 13.32 1.53 -1.65
CA TYR A 518 12.54 2.66 -2.17
C TYR A 518 13.26 4.01 -2.14
N LEU A 519 14.48 4.07 -1.62
CA LEU A 519 15.33 5.26 -1.63
C LEU A 519 15.64 5.69 -3.08
N PRO A 520 15.48 6.97 -3.43
CA PRO A 520 15.79 7.47 -4.78
C PRO A 520 17.24 7.21 -5.17
N THR A 521 17.47 6.89 -6.44
CA THR A 521 18.80 6.50 -6.96
C THR A 521 19.90 7.53 -6.69
N TRP A 522 19.56 8.83 -6.73
CA TRP A 522 20.53 9.92 -6.49
C TRP A 522 21.09 9.90 -5.07
N LEU A 523 20.29 9.51 -4.07
CA LEU A 523 20.73 9.43 -2.67
C LEU A 523 21.24 8.02 -2.33
N LYS A 524 20.66 6.99 -2.95
CA LYS A 524 20.98 5.58 -2.66
C LYS A 524 22.45 5.23 -2.84
N ASN A 525 23.14 5.86 -3.79
CA ASN A 525 24.55 5.57 -4.08
C ASN A 525 25.52 6.31 -3.15
N ASP A 526 25.06 7.35 -2.45
CA ASP A 526 25.92 8.24 -1.67
C ASP A 526 25.62 8.22 -0.16
N ILE A 527 24.42 7.80 0.24
CA ILE A 527 23.98 7.79 1.64
C ILE A 527 24.93 7.05 2.60
N SER A 528 25.66 6.03 2.12
CA SER A 528 26.64 5.29 2.94
C SER A 528 27.93 6.08 3.23
N LYS A 529 28.17 7.17 2.51
CA LYS A 529 29.31 8.07 2.70
C LYS A 529 28.94 9.30 3.53
N LEU A 530 27.64 9.55 3.73
CA LEU A 530 27.15 10.71 4.44
C LEU A 530 27.17 10.47 5.95
N THR A 531 27.61 11.50 6.68
CA THR A 531 27.45 11.59 8.11
C THR A 531 26.50 12.71 8.48
N TRP A 532 25.98 12.68 9.70
CA TRP A 532 25.05 13.69 10.20
C TRP A 532 25.40 14.09 11.64
N THR A 533 24.93 15.28 11.98
CA THR A 533 25.01 15.87 13.31
C THR A 533 23.59 16.01 13.87
N VAL A 534 23.44 15.72 15.17
CA VAL A 534 22.24 16.03 15.95
C VAL A 534 22.60 16.88 17.16
N ALA A 535 21.81 17.92 17.40
CA ALA A 535 21.94 18.79 18.55
C ALA A 535 20.57 18.97 19.23
N THR A 536 20.54 18.86 20.56
CA THR A 536 19.34 19.11 21.36
C THR A 536 19.71 19.72 22.70
N SER A 537 18.86 20.61 23.23
CA SER A 537 18.96 21.13 24.60
C SER A 537 18.57 20.06 25.63
N ALA A 538 17.78 19.06 25.23
CA ALA A 538 17.51 17.90 26.04
C ALA A 538 18.79 17.08 26.29
N PHE A 539 18.75 16.19 27.27
CA PHE A 539 19.85 15.27 27.59
C PHE A 539 21.20 15.98 27.79
N ASP A 540 21.24 16.95 28.70
CA ASP A 540 22.47 17.67 29.08
C ASP A 540 23.11 18.49 27.93
N ASN A 541 22.30 19.10 27.05
CA ASN A 541 22.74 19.88 25.88
C ASN A 541 23.67 19.06 24.95
N THR A 542 23.25 17.84 24.61
CA THR A 542 24.07 16.91 23.83
C THR A 542 24.17 17.32 22.36
N VAL A 543 25.40 17.29 21.83
CA VAL A 543 25.69 17.42 20.40
C VAL A 543 26.51 16.22 19.94
N LEU A 544 25.99 15.44 19.00
CA LEU A 544 26.67 14.28 18.42
C LEU A 544 26.96 14.57 16.95
N ARG A 545 28.23 14.40 16.54
CA ARG A 545 28.72 14.77 15.21
C ARG A 545 29.31 13.56 14.50
N GLY A 546 29.33 13.59 13.16
CA GLY A 546 29.98 12.55 12.37
C GLY A 546 29.31 11.18 12.50
N LEU A 547 28.01 11.15 12.81
CA LEU A 547 27.25 9.90 12.90
C LEU A 547 27.02 9.36 11.48
N PRO A 548 27.34 8.10 11.17
CA PRO A 548 27.05 7.54 9.85
C PRO A 548 25.53 7.42 9.63
N LEU A 549 25.03 7.84 8.46
CA LEU A 549 23.62 7.65 8.10
C LEU A 549 23.29 6.18 7.82
N ALA A 550 24.20 5.45 7.19
CA ALA A 550 24.06 4.01 6.96
C ALA A 550 25.18 3.23 7.64
N ILE A 551 24.81 2.17 8.34
CA ILE A 551 25.74 1.20 8.93
C ILE A 551 25.35 -0.21 8.52
N ASP A 552 26.29 -1.16 8.61
CA ASP A 552 25.96 -2.57 8.39
C ASP A 552 25.24 -3.16 9.61
N HIS A 553 24.18 -3.92 9.35
CA HIS A 553 23.50 -4.70 10.38
C HIS A 553 24.48 -5.73 10.96
N PRO A 554 24.65 -5.80 12.30
CA PRO A 554 25.71 -6.60 12.92
C PRO A 554 25.62 -8.10 12.60
N THR A 555 24.40 -8.62 12.40
CA THR A 555 24.19 -10.06 12.10
C THR A 555 24.18 -10.37 10.61
N THR A 556 23.65 -9.47 9.77
CA THR A 556 23.30 -9.80 8.37
C THR A 556 24.16 -9.05 7.35
N GLY A 557 24.94 -8.05 7.77
CA GLY A 557 25.73 -7.19 6.89
C GLY A 557 24.92 -6.30 5.95
N LYS A 558 23.58 -6.32 6.04
CA LYS A 558 22.69 -5.48 5.23
C LYS A 558 22.74 -4.03 5.72
N PRO A 559 22.59 -3.04 4.83
CA PRO A 559 22.59 -1.65 5.24
C PRO A 559 21.37 -1.31 6.12
N CYS A 560 21.63 -0.59 7.20
CA CYS A 560 20.66 -0.07 8.17
C CYS A 560 20.77 1.45 8.27
N LEU A 561 19.63 2.13 8.23
CA LEU A 561 19.58 3.57 8.48
C LEU A 561 19.75 3.83 9.99
N ARG A 562 20.64 4.75 10.35
CA ARG A 562 20.80 5.30 11.72
C ARG A 562 20.60 6.79 11.68
N TYR A 563 19.39 7.21 12.01
CA TYR A 563 18.91 8.56 11.78
C TYR A 563 17.91 9.00 12.85
N HIS A 564 17.82 10.31 13.07
CA HIS A 564 16.75 10.97 13.80
C HIS A 564 16.14 12.01 12.87
N GLU A 565 14.82 11.98 12.68
CA GLU A 565 14.09 12.97 11.89
C GLU A 565 14.22 14.35 12.55
N PRO A 566 14.47 15.44 11.79
CA PRO A 566 14.48 16.79 12.30
C PRO A 566 13.18 17.10 13.05
N TRP A 567 13.33 17.50 14.31
CA TRP A 567 12.22 17.85 15.19
C TRP A 567 12.42 19.28 15.72
N PRO A 568 12.30 20.29 14.84
CA PRO A 568 12.51 21.68 15.21
C PRO A 568 11.40 22.17 16.14
N GLN A 569 11.61 23.32 16.76
CA GLN A 569 10.63 23.95 17.68
C GLN A 569 9.26 24.22 17.04
N SER A 570 9.16 24.27 15.70
CA SER A 570 7.87 24.39 15.02
C SER A 570 7.03 23.10 15.03
N LYS A 571 7.63 21.95 15.33
CA LYS A 571 6.96 20.63 15.41
C LYS A 571 6.72 20.15 16.84
N THR A 572 7.32 20.78 17.85
CA THR A 572 7.19 20.37 19.26
C THR A 572 7.17 21.55 20.21
N VAL A 573 6.41 21.43 21.29
CA VAL A 573 6.46 22.38 22.42
C VAL A 573 7.61 22.08 23.40
N PHE A 574 8.29 20.94 23.23
CA PHE A 574 9.42 20.51 24.05
C PHE A 574 10.77 20.91 23.42
N ASP A 575 11.86 20.33 23.93
CA ASP A 575 13.21 20.55 23.41
C ASP A 575 13.35 20.06 21.97
N ALA A 576 13.75 20.96 21.08
CA ALA A 576 14.00 20.64 19.68
C ALA A 576 15.18 19.68 19.50
N SER A 577 15.14 18.90 18.42
CA SER A 577 16.27 18.11 17.92
C SER A 577 16.62 18.58 16.51
N GLU A 578 17.68 19.38 16.43
CA GLU A 578 18.20 19.94 15.19
C GLU A 578 19.13 18.93 14.52
N VAL A 579 18.90 18.67 13.22
CA VAL A 579 19.58 17.62 12.46
C VAL A 579 20.11 18.19 11.15
N THR A 580 21.40 17.96 10.89
CA THR A 580 22.09 18.42 9.68
C THR A 580 22.97 17.32 9.08
N ILE A 581 23.06 17.27 7.76
CA ILE A 581 24.02 16.41 7.05
C ILE A 581 25.37 17.11 6.99
N ASP A 582 26.41 16.44 7.46
CA ASP A 582 27.74 17.03 7.58
C ASP A 582 28.34 17.31 6.19
N GLY A 583 29.00 18.47 6.04
CA GLY A 583 29.69 18.85 4.81
C GLY A 583 28.79 19.30 3.65
N LEU A 584 27.48 19.42 3.86
CA LEU A 584 26.53 19.95 2.88
C LEU A 584 26.05 21.36 3.25
N GLU A 585 25.68 22.15 2.24
CA GLU A 585 25.00 23.42 2.47
C GLU A 585 23.61 23.21 3.07
N THR A 586 23.08 24.22 3.76
CA THR A 586 21.81 24.11 4.51
C THR A 586 20.66 23.59 3.65
N THR A 587 20.54 24.07 2.40
CA THR A 587 19.47 23.66 1.48
C THR A 587 19.64 22.23 0.98
N GLU A 588 20.88 21.77 0.78
CA GLU A 588 21.19 20.40 0.35
C GLU A 588 20.98 19.42 1.50
N SER A 589 21.40 19.78 2.71
CA SER A 589 21.12 19.03 3.93
C SER A 589 19.61 18.84 4.13
N ALA A 590 18.83 19.91 3.99
CA ALA A 590 17.38 19.84 4.11
C ALA A 590 16.77 18.90 3.04
N ALA A 591 17.22 18.99 1.79
CA ALA A 591 16.73 18.11 0.72
C ALA A 591 17.02 16.61 0.97
N VAL A 592 18.19 16.29 1.58
CA VAL A 592 18.51 14.92 2.00
C VAL A 592 17.60 14.47 3.13
N CYS A 593 17.44 15.28 4.19
CA CYS A 593 16.54 14.97 5.31
C CYS A 593 15.09 14.76 4.84
N ASP A 594 14.54 15.69 4.06
CA ASP A 594 13.18 15.61 3.51
C ASP A 594 12.98 14.33 2.67
N THR A 595 14.02 13.91 1.95
CA THR A 595 13.98 12.68 1.16
C THR A 595 13.99 11.43 2.05
N ILE A 596 14.82 11.41 3.09
CA ILE A 596 14.86 10.32 4.08
C ILE A 596 13.50 10.21 4.77
N ASP A 597 12.97 11.32 5.28
CA ASP A 597 11.68 11.40 5.97
C ASP A 597 10.55 10.91 5.06
N SER A 598 10.50 11.40 3.82
CA SER A 598 9.49 11.02 2.82
C SER A 598 9.47 9.52 2.51
N VAL A 599 10.62 8.83 2.58
CA VAL A 599 10.71 7.37 2.43
C VAL A 599 10.37 6.66 3.74
N LEU A 600 10.78 7.20 4.89
CA LEU A 600 10.44 6.66 6.21
C LEU A 600 8.93 6.64 6.47
N TYR A 601 8.16 7.61 5.98
CA TYR A 601 6.70 7.62 6.12
C TYR A 601 5.95 6.90 4.97
N ASP A 602 6.66 6.44 3.93
CA ASP A 602 6.04 5.79 2.79
C ASP A 602 5.31 4.50 3.22
N ARG A 603 4.02 4.35 2.88
CA ARG A 603 3.20 3.18 3.25
C ARG A 603 3.68 1.84 2.68
N ARG A 604 4.67 1.86 1.78
CA ARG A 604 5.37 0.68 1.26
C ARG A 604 6.62 0.30 2.08
N VAL A 605 6.99 1.13 3.05
CA VAL A 605 8.16 1.00 3.93
C VAL A 605 7.71 0.90 5.40
N ALA A 606 6.77 1.77 5.79
CA ALA A 606 6.29 1.95 7.13
C ALA A 606 5.08 1.07 7.47
N LEU A 607 5.22 0.28 8.52
CA LEU A 607 4.12 -0.36 9.23
C LEU A 607 3.54 0.61 10.25
N TYR A 608 2.21 0.75 10.26
CA TYR A 608 1.48 1.54 11.25
C TYR A 608 0.74 0.56 12.16
N TYR A 609 1.32 0.33 13.34
CA TYR A 609 0.87 -0.72 14.23
C TYR A 609 -0.12 -0.19 15.27
N ALA A 610 -1.29 -0.82 15.34
CA ALA A 610 -2.27 -0.62 16.41
C ALA A 610 -2.18 -1.79 17.40
N TRP A 611 -2.03 -1.45 18.67
CA TRP A 611 -1.84 -2.42 19.75
C TRP A 611 -3.13 -3.11 20.14
N GLU A 612 -3.04 -4.41 20.38
CA GLU A 612 -4.01 -5.16 21.16
C GLU A 612 -3.43 -5.47 22.54
N LYS A 613 -4.33 -5.63 23.51
CA LYS A 613 -3.92 -5.95 24.87
C LYS A 613 -3.25 -7.33 24.92
N GLY A 614 -2.04 -7.37 25.45
CA GLY A 614 -1.24 -8.59 25.59
C GLY A 614 -0.29 -8.85 24.42
N ASP A 615 -0.32 -8.03 23.37
CA ASP A 615 0.69 -8.09 22.32
C ASP A 615 2.09 -7.92 22.91
N ILE A 616 3.05 -8.68 22.38
CA ILE A 616 4.47 -8.47 22.63
C ILE A 616 5.14 -8.18 21.30
N LEU A 617 5.97 -7.15 21.25
CA LEU A 617 6.75 -6.77 20.08
C LEU A 617 8.23 -6.79 20.42
#